data_AF-A0A182TAN9-F1
#
_entry.id   AF-A0A182TAN9-F1
#
_cell.length_a   1.000
_cell.length_b   1.000
_cell.length_c   1.000
_cell.angle_alpha   90.00
_cell.angle_beta   90.00
_cell.angle_gamma   90.00
#
_symmetry.space_group_name_H-M   'P 1'
#
loop_
_entity.id
_entity.type
_entity.pdbx_description
1 polymer ?
#
loop_
_entity_poly.entity_id
_entity_poly.type
_entity_poly.pdbx_seq_one_letter_code
_entity_poly.pdbx_strand_id
1 'polypeptide(L)'
;MHRFVPAFKLFRRRAHSIPKHLEAIPSERDPPFSKMVEYCFHKACIVLEPQLIESMNKYPSMTAEKRINRVQAILQIISNNSSTLEFQFPFVRDDGRYEMVTAFRAHHCLHRLPVKGGIRYSQDVCKDEVEALSALMTFKCACVNVPFGGAKGGIIIDPSKYSEKELQSITRRYTVELAKKNFIGPGIDVPAPDMGTTSREMSWIADQYGKTFGHRDINTMAVVTGKPLNQGGVRGRTEATGKGVYIATNCFTREASWMREIGLEPGLEGKTVIVQGFGNVGQYAAEHFHKAGCKVIGIIERDVSLHCKSGIDIKALSRYKTQQKTIKGYPKANEFNGDLLLEECDILIPAAMEKTITSENAKNIKAKIIAEGANGPTTPAADKILQERRILVIPDLYCNAGGVTASYFEYLKNINHISFGKLSFRHEAQNLREVLASVQESLRSAGVCVTVTPSKHLKHYFEHASEADVVTSGLQFVLETAGKGIMNVASQHQLCLDLRTAAYIWSVEKIFKSYEEAGLSM
;
A
#
# COMPACT_ATOMS: atom_id res chain seq x y z
N MET A 1 38.73 41.93 29.58
CA MET A 1 37.44 42.10 30.27
C MET A 1 36.40 41.25 29.56
N HIS A 2 35.94 40.21 30.25
CA HIS A 2 34.93 39.25 29.80
C HIS A 2 33.59 39.91 29.49
N ARG A 3 32.93 39.50 28.39
CA ARG A 3 31.47 39.34 28.37
C ARG A 3 31.13 37.99 27.75
N PHE A 4 30.96 37.02 28.64
CA PHE A 4 30.20 35.80 28.40
C PHE A 4 28.81 36.17 27.86
N VAL A 5 28.46 35.65 26.69
CA VAL A 5 27.05 35.49 26.27
C VAL A 5 26.69 34.04 26.61
N PRO A 6 25.64 33.78 27.41
CA PRO A 6 25.37 32.44 27.89
C PRO A 6 24.87 31.55 26.75
N ALA A 7 25.55 30.41 26.63
CA ALA A 7 25.16 29.25 25.85
C ALA A 7 23.88 28.61 26.44
N PHE A 8 23.13 27.93 25.58
CA PHE A 8 22.04 27.00 25.91
C PHE A 8 20.87 27.57 26.73
N LYS A 9 19.94 28.26 26.07
CA LYS A 9 18.52 28.06 26.42
C LYS A 9 18.17 26.61 26.03
N LEU A 10 18.21 25.71 27.00
CA LEU A 10 17.53 24.41 26.91
C LEU A 10 16.10 24.69 26.45
N PHE A 11 15.78 24.37 25.20
CA PHE A 11 14.40 24.19 24.80
C PHE A 11 13.89 22.98 25.56
N ARG A 12 13.28 23.20 26.73
CA ARG A 12 12.27 22.28 27.27
C ARG A 12 11.13 22.27 26.25
N ARG A 13 11.25 21.45 25.20
CA ARG A 13 10.11 21.20 24.33
C ARG A 13 9.06 20.50 25.22
N ARG A 14 7.88 21.13 25.31
CA ARG A 14 6.67 20.50 25.86
C ARG A 14 6.38 19.21 25.07
N ALA A 15 5.53 18.33 25.60
CA ALA A 15 5.05 17.13 24.93
C ALA A 15 4.84 17.35 23.41
N HIS A 16 5.11 16.32 22.60
CA HIS A 16 5.01 16.40 21.14
C HIS A 16 3.70 17.08 20.74
N SER A 17 3.81 18.01 19.80
CA SER A 17 2.71 18.87 19.36
C SER A 17 2.70 18.90 17.84
N ILE A 18 1.51 19.11 17.28
CA ILE A 18 1.35 19.36 15.85
C ILE A 18 2.18 20.60 15.48
N PRO A 19 3.08 20.52 14.49
CA PRO A 19 3.79 21.67 13.96
C PRO A 19 2.83 22.80 13.54
N LYS A 20 3.23 24.07 13.73
CA LYS A 20 2.39 25.23 13.42
C LYS A 20 1.83 25.24 11.99
N HIS A 21 2.63 24.81 11.02
CA HIS A 21 2.21 24.75 9.62
C HIS A 21 1.19 23.63 9.31
N LEU A 22 0.88 22.78 10.29
CA LEU A 22 -0.11 21.69 10.19
C LEU A 22 -1.35 21.93 11.05
N GLU A 23 -1.41 23.01 11.84
CA GLU A 23 -2.53 23.28 12.76
C GLU A 23 -3.87 23.43 12.04
N ALA A 24 -3.88 23.89 10.79
CA ALA A 24 -5.07 24.07 9.96
C ALA A 24 -5.55 22.78 9.28
N ILE A 25 -4.69 21.76 9.15
CA ILE A 25 -4.99 20.53 8.38
C ILE A 25 -6.25 19.76 8.86
N PRO A 26 -6.56 19.67 10.17
CA PRO A 26 -7.77 19.00 10.64
C PRO A 26 -9.08 19.66 10.23
N SER A 27 -9.06 20.95 9.85
CA SER A 27 -10.23 21.73 9.45
C SER A 27 -10.23 22.13 7.97
N GLU A 28 -9.09 22.00 7.30
CA GLU A 28 -8.94 22.35 5.90
C GLU A 28 -9.74 21.40 4.99
N ARG A 29 -10.41 21.98 3.99
CA ARG A 29 -11.23 21.22 3.03
C ARG A 29 -10.37 20.43 2.04
N ASP A 30 -9.34 21.07 1.50
CA ASP A 30 -8.51 20.51 0.43
C ASP A 30 -7.01 20.64 0.76
N PRO A 31 -6.55 20.06 1.89
CA PRO A 31 -5.15 20.16 2.27
C PRO A 31 -4.24 19.49 1.22
N PRO A 32 -3.02 20.00 1.03
CA PRO A 32 -2.02 19.30 0.21
C PRO A 32 -1.81 17.88 0.75
N PHE A 33 -1.77 16.89 -0.16
CA PHE A 33 -1.57 15.49 0.22
C PHE A 33 -0.32 15.29 1.09
N SER A 34 0.75 16.05 0.79
CA SER A 34 1.98 16.03 1.57
C SER A 34 1.78 16.40 3.04
N LYS A 35 0.96 17.43 3.29
CA LYS A 35 0.63 17.90 4.64
C LYS A 35 -0.32 16.95 5.36
N MET A 36 -1.18 16.23 4.65
CA MET A 36 -2.02 15.18 5.24
C MET A 36 -1.18 14.04 5.83
N VAL A 37 -0.18 13.55 5.08
CA VAL A 37 0.71 12.48 5.53
C VAL A 37 1.53 12.94 6.74
N GLU A 38 2.11 14.14 6.67
CA GLU A 38 2.87 14.76 7.76
C GLU A 38 2.00 14.90 9.03
N TYR A 39 0.76 15.37 8.88
CA TYR A 39 -0.19 15.50 9.98
C TYR A 39 -0.51 14.16 10.64
N CYS A 40 -0.77 13.11 9.87
CA CYS A 40 -1.09 11.78 10.41
C CYS A 40 0.09 11.21 11.22
N PHE A 41 1.32 11.42 10.76
CA PHE A 41 2.53 11.06 11.50
C PHE A 41 2.60 11.81 12.84
N HIS A 42 2.47 13.14 12.84
CA HIS A 42 2.54 13.92 14.07
C HIS A 42 1.40 13.59 15.03
N LYS A 43 0.18 13.33 14.54
CA LYS A 43 -0.97 12.88 15.34
C LYS A 43 -0.67 11.57 16.07
N ALA A 44 -0.05 10.60 15.39
CA ALA A 44 0.38 9.35 16.01
C ALA A 44 1.48 9.55 17.06
N CYS A 45 2.47 10.40 16.78
CA CYS A 45 3.55 10.70 17.73
C CYS A 45 3.05 11.35 19.03
N ILE A 46 1.97 12.14 19.01
CA ILE A 46 1.36 12.69 20.24
C ILE A 46 0.96 11.56 21.20
N VAL A 47 0.39 10.49 20.68
CA VAL A 47 -0.07 9.33 21.46
C VAL A 47 1.10 8.42 21.86
N LEU A 48 2.06 8.24 20.94
CA LEU A 48 3.13 7.26 21.07
C LEU A 48 4.33 7.76 21.89
N GLU A 49 4.67 9.06 21.85
CA GLU A 49 5.89 9.61 22.49
C GLU A 49 6.01 9.25 23.99
N PRO A 50 4.97 9.35 24.84
CA PRO A 50 5.08 9.00 26.26
C PRO A 50 5.52 7.54 26.48
N GLN A 51 4.95 6.61 25.71
CA GLN A 51 5.31 5.19 25.78
C GLN A 51 6.75 4.95 25.29
N LEU A 52 7.20 5.67 24.26
CA LEU A 52 8.58 5.57 23.79
C LEU A 52 9.58 6.07 24.84
N ILE A 53 9.26 7.18 25.53
CA ILE A 53 10.08 7.69 26.64
C ILE A 53 10.15 6.66 27.78
N GLU A 54 9.02 6.06 28.15
CA GLU A 54 8.98 5.01 29.17
C GLU A 54 9.81 3.79 28.76
N SER A 55 9.76 3.39 27.49
CA SER A 55 10.55 2.25 26.98
C SER A 55 12.07 2.47 27.11
N MET A 56 12.53 3.73 27.18
CA MET A 56 13.94 4.07 27.40
C MET A 56 14.41 3.82 28.84
N ASN A 57 13.50 3.47 29.76
CA ASN A 57 13.85 3.06 31.13
C ASN A 57 14.76 1.83 31.17
N LYS A 58 14.81 1.04 30.08
CA LYS A 58 15.77 -0.05 29.89
C LYS A 58 17.25 0.40 29.95
N TYR A 59 17.54 1.69 29.80
CA TYR A 59 18.87 2.27 29.96
C TYR A 59 19.01 3.00 31.31
N PRO A 60 19.37 2.30 32.40
CA PRO A 60 19.41 2.88 33.74
C PRO A 60 20.47 3.99 33.87
N SER A 61 21.53 3.95 33.05
CA SER A 61 22.60 4.96 33.02
C SER A 61 22.19 6.27 32.32
N MET A 62 21.08 6.30 31.57
CA MET A 62 20.60 7.51 30.91
C MET A 62 19.69 8.31 31.85
N THR A 63 20.03 9.58 32.08
CA THR A 63 19.16 10.55 32.76
C THR A 63 17.84 10.72 32.00
N ALA A 64 16.74 11.04 32.71
CA ALA A 64 15.43 11.27 32.10
C ALA A 64 15.46 12.27 30.91
N GLU A 65 16.22 13.36 31.05
CA GLU A 65 16.37 14.36 29.98
C GLU A 65 17.00 13.76 28.70
N LYS A 66 18.08 12.99 28.85
CA LYS A 66 18.72 12.28 27.71
C LYS A 66 17.77 11.28 27.06
N ARG A 67 16.89 10.61 27.81
CA ARG A 67 15.89 9.69 27.25
C ARG A 67 14.90 10.45 26.37
N ILE A 68 14.36 11.56 26.86
CA ILE A 68 13.45 12.43 26.11
C ILE A 68 14.13 12.94 24.83
N ASN A 69 15.34 13.49 24.94
CA ASN A 69 16.08 14.02 23.80
C ASN A 69 16.37 12.94 22.74
N ARG A 70 16.70 11.71 23.16
CA ARG A 70 16.93 10.59 22.24
C ARG A 70 15.64 10.20 21.50
N VAL A 71 14.52 10.09 22.20
CA VAL A 71 13.22 9.79 21.58
C VAL A 71 12.88 10.87 20.54
N GLN A 72 12.99 12.14 20.92
CA GLN A 72 12.70 13.27 20.04
C GLN A 72 13.61 13.33 18.82
N ALA A 73 14.91 13.04 18.99
CA ALA A 73 15.85 12.96 17.88
C ALA A 73 15.47 11.85 16.89
N ILE A 74 15.12 10.66 17.37
CA ILE A 74 14.69 9.56 16.49
C ILE A 74 13.39 9.91 15.76
N LEU A 75 12.39 10.47 16.46
CA LEU A 75 11.15 10.90 15.81
C LEU A 75 11.39 12.00 14.77
N GLN A 76 12.35 12.89 15.01
CA GLN A 76 12.76 13.90 14.03
C GLN A 76 13.45 13.27 12.81
N ILE A 77 14.26 12.24 12.99
CA ILE A 77 14.84 11.47 11.87
C ILE A 77 13.73 10.83 11.04
N ILE A 78 12.74 10.20 11.69
CA ILE A 78 11.61 9.55 11.01
C ILE A 78 10.71 10.57 10.28
N SER A 79 10.65 11.81 10.77
CA SER A 79 9.83 12.87 10.18
C SER A 79 10.39 13.44 8.87
N ASN A 80 11.68 13.24 8.57
CA ASN A 80 12.37 13.91 7.47
C ASN A 80 12.84 12.90 6.42
N ASN A 81 12.90 13.34 5.16
CA ASN A 81 13.52 12.54 4.11
C ASN A 81 15.04 12.50 4.30
N SER A 82 15.64 11.31 4.19
CA SER A 82 17.09 11.11 4.28
C SER A 82 17.80 11.76 3.09
N SER A 83 17.24 11.67 1.89
CA SER A 83 17.83 12.25 0.68
C SER A 83 16.79 12.49 -0.40
N THR A 84 16.88 13.62 -1.08
CA THR A 84 16.06 13.94 -2.25
C THR A 84 16.96 14.38 -3.40
N LEU A 85 16.84 13.69 -4.52
CA LEU A 85 17.59 13.97 -5.73
C LEU A 85 16.66 14.63 -6.76
N GLU A 86 16.99 15.86 -7.14
CA GLU A 86 16.42 16.56 -8.29
C GLU A 86 17.47 16.62 -9.41
N PHE A 87 17.07 16.34 -10.64
CA PHE A 87 17.97 16.39 -11.78
C PHE A 87 17.23 16.61 -13.08
N GLN A 88 17.97 17.14 -14.06
CA GLN A 88 17.48 17.38 -15.41
C GLN A 88 18.35 16.64 -16.42
N PHE A 89 17.75 16.15 -17.49
CA PHE A 89 18.48 15.55 -18.60
C PHE A 89 17.84 15.87 -19.95
N PRO A 90 18.65 16.05 -21.00
CA PRO A 90 18.14 16.23 -22.36
C PRO A 90 17.76 14.88 -22.97
N PHE A 91 16.77 14.88 -23.86
CA PHE A 91 16.56 13.83 -24.85
C PHE A 91 16.18 14.43 -26.20
N VAL A 92 16.32 13.64 -27.27
CA VAL A 92 15.97 14.05 -28.63
C VAL A 92 14.58 13.52 -28.94
N ARG A 93 13.68 14.43 -29.33
CA ARG A 93 12.34 14.13 -29.81
C ARG A 93 12.39 13.43 -31.17
N ASP A 94 11.29 12.80 -31.56
CA ASP A 94 11.20 12.15 -32.87
C ASP A 94 11.32 13.14 -34.04
N ASP A 95 11.01 14.42 -33.82
CA ASP A 95 11.19 15.52 -34.79
C ASP A 95 12.60 16.14 -34.78
N GLY A 96 13.53 15.59 -34.00
CA GLY A 96 14.91 16.04 -33.89
C GLY A 96 15.13 17.20 -32.91
N ARG A 97 14.08 17.78 -32.32
CA ARG A 97 14.24 18.82 -31.29
C ARG A 97 14.80 18.23 -29.99
N TYR A 98 15.61 19.01 -29.29
CA TYR A 98 16.08 18.66 -27.95
C TYR A 98 15.10 19.19 -26.91
N GLU A 99 14.74 18.36 -25.94
CA GLU A 99 13.88 18.73 -24.83
C GLU A 99 14.54 18.36 -23.51
N MET A 100 14.44 19.26 -22.53
CA MET A 100 14.93 19.05 -21.17
C MET A 100 13.81 18.48 -20.30
N VAL A 101 14.07 17.37 -19.63
CA VAL A 101 13.13 16.73 -18.71
C VAL A 101 13.63 16.90 -17.28
N THR A 102 12.76 17.35 -16.38
CA THR A 102 13.02 17.42 -14.93
C THR A 102 12.47 16.18 -14.24
N ALA A 103 13.24 15.64 -13.31
CA ALA A 103 12.87 14.44 -12.58
C ALA A 103 13.39 14.43 -11.13
N PHE A 104 12.72 13.64 -10.29
CA PHE A 104 12.98 13.53 -8.86
C PHE A 104 13.07 12.07 -8.40
N ARG A 105 13.87 11.81 -7.37
CA ARG A 105 13.82 10.59 -6.55
C ARG A 105 14.09 10.93 -5.09
N ALA A 106 13.15 10.65 -4.19
CA ALA A 106 13.30 10.83 -2.75
C ALA A 106 13.43 9.49 -2.04
N HIS A 107 14.32 9.42 -1.06
CA HIS A 107 14.50 8.34 -0.08
C HIS A 107 14.12 8.89 1.29
N HIS A 108 13.14 8.26 1.93
CA HIS A 108 12.64 8.73 3.21
C HIS A 108 13.44 8.19 4.40
N CYS A 109 13.24 6.93 4.80
CA CYS A 109 14.04 6.29 5.86
C CYS A 109 14.85 5.12 5.31
N LEU A 110 16.15 5.09 5.63
CA LEU A 110 17.08 4.02 5.24
C LEU A 110 17.22 2.90 6.29
N HIS A 111 16.40 2.90 7.34
CA HIS A 111 16.40 1.88 8.41
C HIS A 111 16.28 0.42 7.91
N ARG A 112 15.76 0.23 6.69
CA ARG A 112 15.72 -1.04 5.96
C ARG A 112 16.12 -0.76 4.52
N LEU A 113 17.09 -1.53 4.02
CA LEU A 113 17.47 -1.52 2.62
C LEU A 113 17.03 -2.83 1.94
N PRO A 114 16.66 -2.78 0.64
CA PRO A 114 16.57 -1.57 -0.19
C PRO A 114 15.37 -0.69 0.17
N VAL A 115 15.38 0.57 -0.26
CA VAL A 115 14.17 1.41 -0.23
C VAL A 115 13.25 1.06 -1.40
N LYS A 116 11.94 1.36 -1.26
CA LYS A 116 10.91 0.96 -2.22
C LYS A 116 9.97 2.12 -2.55
N GLY A 117 9.76 2.34 -3.84
CA GLY A 117 8.93 3.45 -4.30
C GLY A 117 8.55 3.45 -5.76
N GLY A 118 7.31 3.79 -6.09
CA GLY A 118 6.83 3.94 -7.47
C GLY A 118 7.53 5.07 -8.25
N ILE A 119 7.40 5.08 -9.57
CA ILE A 119 7.81 6.19 -10.46
C ILE A 119 6.56 6.74 -11.16
N ARG A 120 6.27 8.02 -10.95
CA ARG A 120 5.10 8.71 -11.52
C ARG A 120 5.47 9.56 -12.74
N TYR A 121 4.70 9.48 -13.81
CA TYR A 121 4.76 10.41 -14.94
C TYR A 121 3.54 11.33 -14.86
N SER A 122 3.76 12.59 -14.48
CA SER A 122 2.71 13.62 -14.47
C SER A 122 3.33 15.02 -14.54
N GLN A 123 2.60 15.98 -15.09
CA GLN A 123 2.97 17.40 -15.03
C GLN A 123 2.88 17.97 -13.61
N ASP A 124 2.08 17.35 -12.75
CA ASP A 124 1.87 17.81 -11.36
C ASP A 124 2.99 17.36 -10.40
N VAL A 125 3.95 16.56 -10.89
CA VAL A 125 5.07 16.09 -10.07
C VAL A 125 5.88 17.27 -9.55
N CYS A 126 6.01 17.35 -8.24
CA CYS A 126 6.87 18.32 -7.56
C CYS A 126 7.63 17.67 -6.40
N LYS A 127 8.64 18.37 -5.88
CA LYS A 127 9.49 17.88 -4.79
C LYS A 127 8.68 17.46 -3.56
N ASP A 128 7.78 18.33 -3.10
CA ASP A 128 6.98 18.11 -1.88
C ASP A 128 6.06 16.87 -2.00
N GLU A 129 5.49 16.64 -3.18
CA GLU A 129 4.66 15.46 -3.45
C GLU A 129 5.50 14.18 -3.38
N VAL A 130 6.68 14.18 -4.02
CA VAL A 130 7.58 13.03 -4.05
C VAL A 130 8.11 12.69 -2.65
N GLU A 131 8.47 13.71 -1.86
CA GLU A 131 8.92 13.57 -0.47
C GLU A 131 7.83 13.05 0.48
N ALA A 132 6.57 13.41 0.24
CA ALA A 132 5.47 12.89 1.05
C ALA A 132 5.10 11.45 0.68
N LEU A 133 5.11 11.13 -0.61
CA LEU A 133 4.82 9.78 -1.08
C LEU A 133 5.95 8.80 -0.69
N SER A 134 7.21 9.23 -0.61
CA SER A 134 8.30 8.41 -0.04
C SER A 134 8.11 8.16 1.46
N ALA A 135 7.64 9.16 2.22
CA ALA A 135 7.28 9.00 3.62
C ALA A 135 6.15 7.98 3.81
N LEU A 136 5.06 8.14 3.05
CA LEU A 136 3.95 7.19 3.04
C LEU A 136 4.42 5.77 2.74
N MET A 137 5.34 5.60 1.78
CA MET A 137 5.88 4.28 1.46
C MET A 137 6.67 3.66 2.63
N THR A 138 7.39 4.46 3.41
CA THR A 138 8.08 3.97 4.61
C THR A 138 7.07 3.43 5.62
N PHE A 139 6.06 4.24 5.95
CA PHE A 139 5.04 3.84 6.91
C PHE A 139 4.23 2.65 6.40
N LYS A 140 3.93 2.59 5.10
CA LYS A 140 3.19 1.49 4.48
C LYS A 140 3.96 0.18 4.56
N CYS A 141 5.25 0.19 4.18
CA CYS A 141 6.12 -0.98 4.28
C CYS A 141 6.22 -1.45 5.73
N ALA A 142 6.45 -0.52 6.67
CA ALA A 142 6.47 -0.83 8.08
C ALA A 142 5.14 -1.44 8.54
N CYS A 143 3.99 -0.84 8.20
CA CYS A 143 2.65 -1.30 8.57
C CYS A 143 2.43 -2.79 8.29
N VAL A 144 2.79 -3.23 7.08
CA VAL A 144 2.64 -4.63 6.63
C VAL A 144 3.89 -5.50 6.79
N ASN A 145 4.85 -5.09 7.64
CA ASN A 145 6.06 -5.86 7.91
C ASN A 145 6.88 -6.21 6.66
N VAL A 146 6.85 -5.36 5.64
CA VAL A 146 7.70 -5.48 4.45
C VAL A 146 9.02 -4.78 4.76
N PRO A 147 10.18 -5.46 4.62
CA PRO A 147 11.47 -4.96 5.10
C PRO A 147 12.11 -3.96 4.11
N PHE A 148 11.41 -2.88 3.78
CA PHE A 148 11.88 -1.81 2.92
C PHE A 148 11.70 -0.45 3.59
N GLY A 149 12.68 0.44 3.39
CA GLY A 149 12.46 1.87 3.55
C GLY A 149 11.56 2.43 2.44
N GLY A 150 11.05 3.64 2.61
CA GLY A 150 10.22 4.28 1.59
C GLY A 150 11.02 5.14 0.62
N ALA A 151 10.64 5.08 -0.64
CA ALA A 151 11.12 5.96 -1.69
C ALA A 151 9.96 6.38 -2.60
N LYS A 152 10.20 7.36 -3.47
CA LYS A 152 9.31 7.73 -4.56
C LYS A 152 10.10 8.44 -5.64
N GLY A 153 9.74 8.23 -6.91
CA GLY A 153 10.28 9.00 -8.02
C GLY A 153 9.17 9.63 -8.86
N GLY A 154 9.53 10.67 -9.59
CA GLY A 154 8.62 11.38 -10.48
C GLY A 154 9.36 11.98 -11.66
N ILE A 155 8.71 12.01 -12.83
CA ILE A 155 9.19 12.67 -14.04
C ILE A 155 8.11 13.65 -14.49
N ILE A 156 8.48 14.92 -14.68
CA ILE A 156 7.56 15.99 -15.06
C ILE A 156 7.26 15.91 -16.57
N ILE A 157 6.37 14.98 -16.95
CA ILE A 157 5.92 14.79 -18.33
C ILE A 157 4.45 14.41 -18.38
N ASP A 158 3.77 14.76 -19.47
CA ASP A 158 2.47 14.18 -19.82
C ASP A 158 2.71 13.04 -20.82
N PRO A 159 2.59 11.77 -20.39
CA PRO A 159 2.97 10.64 -21.24
C PRO A 159 2.15 10.53 -22.52
N SER A 160 0.97 11.17 -22.62
CA SER A 160 0.14 11.18 -23.83
C SER A 160 0.73 12.01 -24.97
N LYS A 161 1.68 12.90 -24.68
CA LYS A 161 2.33 13.80 -25.64
C LYS A 161 3.64 13.26 -26.21
N TYR A 162 4.02 12.03 -25.87
CA TYR A 162 5.27 11.42 -26.30
C TYR A 162 4.99 10.09 -27.01
N SER A 163 5.81 9.79 -28.01
CA SER A 163 5.79 8.46 -28.63
C SER A 163 6.35 7.41 -27.67
N GLU A 164 6.08 6.13 -27.95
CA GLU A 164 6.64 5.04 -27.16
C GLU A 164 8.18 5.03 -27.17
N LYS A 165 8.79 5.44 -28.29
CA LYS A 165 10.24 5.53 -28.44
C LYS A 165 10.81 6.68 -27.60
N GLU A 166 10.13 7.83 -27.59
CA GLU A 166 10.49 8.97 -26.73
C GLU A 166 10.39 8.60 -25.25
N LEU A 167 9.27 7.97 -24.83
CA LEU A 167 9.10 7.48 -23.46
C LEU A 167 10.19 6.49 -23.08
N GLN A 168 10.53 5.54 -23.95
CA GLN A 168 11.64 4.61 -23.71
C GLN A 168 12.97 5.34 -23.49
N SER A 169 13.28 6.34 -24.32
CA SER A 169 14.50 7.14 -24.20
C SER A 169 14.55 7.87 -22.85
N ILE A 170 13.43 8.51 -22.46
CA ILE A 170 13.29 9.21 -21.19
C ILE A 170 13.47 8.24 -20.02
N THR A 171 12.77 7.11 -20.00
CA THR A 171 12.87 6.11 -18.93
C THR A 171 14.29 5.59 -18.78
N ARG A 172 14.94 5.21 -19.90
CA ARG A 172 16.31 4.70 -19.88
C ARG A 172 17.31 5.75 -19.40
N ARG A 173 17.15 7.01 -19.84
CA ARG A 173 18.04 8.09 -19.39
C ARG A 173 17.85 8.36 -17.90
N TYR A 174 16.61 8.39 -17.43
CA TYR A 174 16.29 8.49 -16.01
C TYR A 174 16.96 7.37 -15.19
N THR A 175 16.90 6.12 -15.64
CA THR A 175 17.59 4.98 -14.98
C THR A 175 19.10 5.20 -14.88
N VAL A 176 19.74 5.66 -15.95
CA VAL A 176 21.19 5.94 -15.95
C VAL A 176 21.53 7.06 -14.96
N GLU A 177 20.74 8.13 -14.92
CA GLU A 177 20.98 9.26 -14.01
C GLU A 177 20.82 8.87 -12.53
N LEU A 178 19.89 7.97 -12.22
CA LEU A 178 19.76 7.40 -10.87
C LEU A 178 20.93 6.48 -10.53
N ALA A 179 21.32 5.59 -11.45
CA ALA A 179 22.36 4.60 -11.21
C ALA A 179 23.72 5.26 -10.96
N LYS A 180 24.06 6.31 -11.72
CA LYS A 180 25.27 7.12 -11.49
C LYS A 180 25.34 7.75 -10.11
N LYS A 181 24.20 7.97 -9.46
CA LYS A 181 24.09 8.66 -8.17
C LYS A 181 23.73 7.72 -7.01
N ASN A 182 23.72 6.41 -7.25
CA ASN A 182 23.29 5.39 -6.27
C ASN A 182 21.84 5.55 -5.77
N PHE A 183 20.92 6.01 -6.64
CA PHE A 183 19.47 6.07 -6.36
C PHE A 183 18.67 4.94 -7.03
N ILE A 184 19.35 3.87 -7.47
CA ILE A 184 18.73 2.65 -7.98
C ILE A 184 19.72 1.48 -7.87
N GLY A 185 19.25 0.32 -7.44
CA GLY A 185 20.04 -0.90 -7.34
C GLY A 185 19.35 -1.94 -6.49
N PRO A 186 19.53 -3.26 -6.74
CA PRO A 186 18.82 -4.31 -5.99
C PRO A 186 18.96 -4.19 -4.47
N GLY A 187 20.14 -3.83 -3.96
CA GLY A 187 20.40 -3.63 -2.53
C GLY A 187 20.27 -2.19 -2.03
N ILE A 188 19.88 -1.24 -2.89
CA ILE A 188 19.84 0.19 -2.56
C ILE A 188 18.42 0.73 -2.64
N ASP A 189 17.85 0.75 -3.84
CA ASP A 189 16.53 1.30 -4.15
C ASP A 189 15.90 0.53 -5.29
N VAL A 190 14.70 0.01 -5.05
CA VAL A 190 13.92 -0.81 -5.97
C VAL A 190 12.65 -0.06 -6.41
N PRO A 191 12.59 0.50 -7.63
CA PRO A 191 11.40 1.19 -8.10
C PRO A 191 10.21 0.26 -8.42
N ALA A 192 9.04 0.86 -8.69
CA ALA A 192 7.82 0.18 -9.13
C ALA A 192 6.99 1.09 -10.07
N PRO A 193 5.94 0.56 -10.70
CA PRO A 193 4.95 1.39 -11.39
C PRO A 193 4.20 2.31 -10.44
N ASP A 194 3.75 3.45 -10.97
CA ASP A 194 2.81 4.39 -10.38
C ASP A 194 1.96 5.03 -11.50
N MET A 195 1.25 6.12 -11.22
CA MET A 195 0.48 6.84 -12.22
C MET A 195 1.35 7.23 -13.43
N GLY A 196 0.87 6.93 -14.64
CA GLY A 196 1.57 7.21 -15.89
C GLY A 196 2.69 6.21 -16.24
N THR A 197 2.94 5.18 -15.41
CA THR A 197 3.89 4.11 -15.71
C THR A 197 3.27 2.72 -15.53
N THR A 198 3.83 1.74 -16.23
CA THR A 198 3.32 0.36 -16.28
C THR A 198 4.47 -0.64 -16.22
N SER A 199 4.17 -1.92 -16.42
CA SER A 199 5.19 -2.96 -16.56
C SER A 199 6.15 -2.72 -17.73
N ARG A 200 5.74 -1.96 -18.75
CA ARG A 200 6.59 -1.57 -19.88
C ARG A 200 7.78 -0.71 -19.42
N GLU A 201 7.51 0.34 -18.67
CA GLU A 201 8.58 1.21 -18.15
C GLU A 201 9.50 0.43 -17.20
N MET A 202 8.94 -0.47 -16.37
CA MET A 202 9.74 -1.31 -15.48
C MET A 202 10.65 -2.28 -16.24
N SER A 203 10.19 -2.79 -17.38
CA SER A 203 11.01 -3.59 -18.30
C SER A 203 12.21 -2.79 -18.82
N TRP A 204 11.98 -1.55 -19.26
CA TRP A 204 13.06 -0.69 -19.75
C TRP A 204 14.07 -0.34 -18.66
N ILE A 205 13.62 -0.11 -17.43
CA ILE A 205 14.51 0.14 -16.27
C ILE A 205 15.38 -1.09 -16.00
N ALA A 206 14.79 -2.29 -15.94
CA ALA A 206 15.53 -3.53 -15.68
C ALA A 206 16.58 -3.79 -16.76
N ASP A 207 16.19 -3.68 -18.04
CA ASP A 207 17.08 -3.87 -19.18
C ASP A 207 18.22 -2.84 -19.21
N GLN A 208 17.91 -1.57 -18.97
CA GLN A 208 18.91 -0.49 -18.99
C GLN A 208 19.94 -0.63 -17.87
N TYR A 209 19.48 -0.94 -16.65
CA TYR A 209 20.37 -1.16 -15.52
C TYR A 209 21.24 -2.40 -15.75
N GLY A 210 20.62 -3.52 -16.17
CA GLY A 210 21.33 -4.79 -16.38
C GLY A 210 22.39 -4.75 -17.47
N LYS A 211 22.16 -4.02 -18.56
CA LYS A 211 23.16 -3.86 -19.63
C LYS A 211 24.29 -2.90 -19.30
N THR A 212 24.17 -2.10 -18.24
CA THR A 212 25.16 -1.07 -17.89
C THR A 212 25.74 -1.31 -16.50
N PHE A 213 25.16 -0.72 -15.46
CA PHE A 213 25.70 -0.76 -14.09
C PHE A 213 25.56 -2.14 -13.43
N GLY A 214 24.49 -2.87 -13.73
CA GLY A 214 24.18 -4.18 -13.18
C GLY A 214 24.83 -5.36 -13.88
N HIS A 215 25.63 -5.20 -14.94
CA HIS A 215 26.07 -6.32 -15.79
C HIS A 215 26.83 -7.46 -15.06
N ARG A 216 27.36 -7.21 -13.86
CA ARG A 216 28.01 -8.23 -13.00
C ARG A 216 27.18 -8.64 -11.79
N ASP A 217 26.10 -7.95 -11.51
CA ASP A 217 25.23 -8.23 -10.37
C ASP A 217 24.25 -9.35 -10.75
N ILE A 218 24.38 -10.50 -10.10
CA ILE A 218 23.48 -11.64 -10.27
C ILE A 218 22.03 -11.25 -9.96
N ASN A 219 21.81 -10.30 -9.05
CA ASN A 219 20.49 -9.86 -8.61
C ASN A 219 19.93 -8.70 -9.45
N THR A 220 20.52 -8.42 -10.61
CA THR A 220 20.10 -7.33 -11.52
C THR A 220 18.58 -7.28 -11.76
N MET A 221 17.92 -8.42 -11.95
CA MET A 221 16.47 -8.44 -12.21
C MET A 221 15.62 -8.01 -11.02
N ALA A 222 16.20 -7.95 -9.82
CA ALA A 222 15.56 -7.43 -8.61
C ALA A 222 15.66 -5.90 -8.48
N VAL A 223 16.31 -5.20 -9.42
CA VAL A 223 16.47 -3.73 -9.39
C VAL A 223 15.15 -2.97 -9.45
N VAL A 224 14.10 -3.57 -9.99
CA VAL A 224 12.77 -2.95 -10.15
C VAL A 224 11.70 -4.03 -10.07
N THR A 225 10.53 -3.69 -9.55
CA THR A 225 9.37 -4.60 -9.44
C THR A 225 8.21 -4.14 -10.32
N GLY A 226 7.17 -4.96 -10.50
CA GLY A 226 6.07 -4.68 -11.42
C GLY A 226 6.44 -4.98 -12.87
N LYS A 227 7.44 -5.84 -13.09
CA LYS A 227 7.92 -6.24 -14.41
C LYS A 227 6.90 -7.15 -15.11
N PRO A 228 6.96 -7.27 -16.45
CA PRO A 228 6.23 -8.29 -17.18
C PRO A 228 6.61 -9.70 -16.68
N LEU A 229 5.68 -10.66 -16.77
CA LEU A 229 5.92 -12.03 -16.28
C LEU A 229 7.13 -12.71 -16.94
N ASN A 230 7.33 -12.46 -18.23
CA ASN A 230 8.47 -12.97 -19.01
C ASN A 230 9.81 -12.28 -18.68
N GLN A 231 9.81 -11.26 -17.83
CA GLN A 231 11.01 -10.54 -17.37
C GLN A 231 11.15 -10.58 -15.85
N GLY A 232 10.77 -11.68 -15.21
CA GLY A 232 10.92 -11.85 -13.75
C GLY A 232 9.82 -11.19 -12.93
N GLY A 233 8.71 -10.78 -13.56
CA GLY A 233 7.49 -10.40 -12.85
C GLY A 233 6.90 -11.58 -12.05
N VAL A 234 6.07 -11.27 -11.06
CA VAL A 234 5.37 -12.28 -10.24
C VAL A 234 3.90 -12.38 -10.63
N ARG A 235 3.38 -13.61 -10.72
CA ARG A 235 1.94 -13.83 -10.92
C ARG A 235 1.14 -13.29 -9.73
N GLY A 236 -0.04 -12.76 -9.99
CA GLY A 236 -0.92 -12.17 -8.96
C GLY A 236 -0.58 -10.73 -8.57
N ARG A 237 0.49 -10.11 -9.13
CA ARG A 237 0.85 -8.73 -8.78
C ARG A 237 -0.21 -7.70 -9.16
N THR A 238 -0.84 -7.85 -10.33
CA THR A 238 -1.83 -6.89 -10.85
C THR A 238 -3.08 -6.84 -9.97
N GLU A 239 -3.54 -8.00 -9.50
CA GLU A 239 -4.71 -8.15 -8.64
C GLU A 239 -4.43 -7.90 -7.15
N ALA A 240 -3.16 -7.92 -6.73
CA ALA A 240 -2.76 -7.89 -5.33
C ALA A 240 -3.31 -6.69 -4.55
N THR A 241 -3.37 -5.50 -5.14
CA THR A 241 -3.90 -4.31 -4.43
C THR A 241 -5.41 -4.45 -4.17
N GLY A 242 -6.22 -4.78 -5.19
CA GLY A 242 -7.66 -4.96 -5.03
C GLY A 242 -8.01 -6.15 -4.13
N LYS A 243 -7.24 -7.23 -4.23
CA LYS A 243 -7.32 -8.37 -3.31
C LYS A 243 -6.96 -7.99 -1.88
N GLY A 244 -5.96 -7.12 -1.71
CA GLY A 244 -5.56 -6.58 -0.42
C GLY A 244 -6.68 -5.80 0.25
N VAL A 245 -7.44 -4.99 -0.50
CA VAL A 245 -8.62 -4.27 0.01
C VAL A 245 -9.66 -5.25 0.56
N TYR A 246 -9.93 -6.33 -0.16
CA TYR A 246 -10.81 -7.40 0.31
C TYR A 246 -10.29 -8.06 1.59
N ILE A 247 -9.02 -8.50 1.62
CA ILE A 247 -8.43 -9.18 2.78
C ILE A 247 -8.44 -8.26 4.01
N ALA A 248 -8.02 -7.00 3.82
CA ALA A 248 -8.00 -6.00 4.86
C ALA A 248 -9.39 -5.78 5.44
N THR A 249 -10.41 -5.64 4.59
CA THR A 249 -11.80 -5.47 5.03
C THR A 249 -12.31 -6.71 5.75
N ASN A 250 -12.08 -7.89 5.18
CA ASN A 250 -12.49 -9.16 5.76
C ASN A 250 -11.87 -9.38 7.16
N CYS A 251 -10.63 -8.92 7.37
CA CYS A 251 -9.96 -8.99 8.66
C CYS A 251 -10.77 -8.27 9.75
N PHE A 252 -11.32 -7.08 9.47
CA PHE A 252 -12.13 -6.34 10.44
C PHE A 252 -13.57 -6.86 10.51
N THR A 253 -14.17 -7.26 9.39
CA THR A 253 -15.58 -7.69 9.38
C THR A 253 -15.81 -9.02 10.07
N ARG A 254 -14.79 -9.86 10.22
CA ARG A 254 -14.90 -11.12 10.98
C ARG A 254 -14.88 -10.90 12.50
N GLU A 255 -14.42 -9.75 12.96
CA GLU A 255 -14.31 -9.44 14.38
C GLU A 255 -15.60 -8.83 14.92
N ALA A 256 -16.30 -9.59 15.77
CA ALA A 256 -17.62 -9.19 16.27
C ALA A 256 -17.61 -7.91 17.11
N SER A 257 -16.50 -7.60 17.78
CA SER A 257 -16.32 -6.34 18.53
C SER A 257 -16.41 -5.13 17.61
N TRP A 258 -15.65 -5.13 16.51
CA TRP A 258 -15.62 -4.03 15.54
C TRP A 258 -16.96 -3.86 14.81
N MET A 259 -17.61 -4.96 14.45
CA MET A 259 -18.89 -4.91 13.76
C MET A 259 -20.02 -4.39 14.66
N ARG A 260 -19.99 -4.72 15.95
CA ARG A 260 -20.94 -4.17 16.93
C ARG A 260 -20.82 -2.65 17.09
N GLU A 261 -19.61 -2.10 17.09
CA GLU A 261 -19.39 -0.65 17.21
C GLU A 261 -20.06 0.16 16.08
N ILE A 262 -20.14 -0.43 14.88
CA ILE A 262 -20.74 0.21 13.70
C ILE A 262 -22.15 -0.28 13.36
N GLY A 263 -22.70 -1.19 14.18
CA GLY A 263 -24.06 -1.72 14.03
C GLY A 263 -24.24 -2.66 12.83
N LEU A 264 -23.23 -3.47 12.51
CA LEU A 264 -23.29 -4.51 11.48
C LEU A 264 -23.10 -5.90 12.08
N GLU A 265 -23.61 -6.91 11.38
CA GLU A 265 -23.31 -8.32 11.70
C GLU A 265 -21.92 -8.75 11.17
N PRO A 266 -21.22 -9.67 11.85
CA PRO A 266 -19.95 -10.20 11.37
C PRO A 266 -20.03 -10.94 10.03
N GLY A 267 -18.92 -10.92 9.29
CA GLY A 267 -18.79 -11.55 7.97
C GLY A 267 -18.98 -10.57 6.81
N LEU A 268 -18.92 -11.08 5.58
CA LEU A 268 -19.10 -10.30 4.34
C LEU A 268 -20.34 -10.70 3.54
N GLU A 269 -20.84 -11.91 3.75
CA GLU A 269 -21.96 -12.46 3.00
C GLU A 269 -23.21 -11.57 3.11
N GLY A 270 -23.85 -11.32 1.98
CA GLY A 270 -25.07 -10.51 1.89
C GLY A 270 -24.85 -8.99 1.97
N LYS A 271 -23.69 -8.50 2.43
CA LYS A 271 -23.39 -7.06 2.52
C LYS A 271 -23.36 -6.40 1.15
N THR A 272 -23.78 -5.14 1.10
CA THR A 272 -23.84 -4.30 -0.09
C THR A 272 -22.57 -3.47 -0.25
N VAL A 273 -22.05 -3.39 -1.48
CA VAL A 273 -20.76 -2.74 -1.79
C VAL A 273 -20.91 -1.75 -2.93
N ILE A 274 -20.38 -0.54 -2.75
CA ILE A 274 -20.18 0.45 -3.81
C ILE A 274 -18.68 0.65 -4.02
N VAL A 275 -18.22 0.62 -5.27
CA VAL A 275 -16.81 0.79 -5.63
C VAL A 275 -16.64 2.02 -6.51
N GLN A 276 -15.74 2.92 -6.12
CA GLN A 276 -15.37 4.07 -6.93
C GLN A 276 -14.05 3.81 -7.65
N GLY A 277 -14.10 3.90 -8.98
CA GLY A 277 -13.05 3.49 -9.90
C GLY A 277 -13.15 2.01 -10.24
N PHE A 278 -13.26 1.67 -11.53
CA PHE A 278 -13.27 0.28 -12.00
C PHE A 278 -11.97 -0.05 -12.77
N GLY A 279 -10.87 0.58 -12.38
CA GLY A 279 -9.51 0.22 -12.81
C GLY A 279 -8.99 -1.01 -12.07
N ASN A 280 -7.67 -1.25 -12.10
CA ASN A 280 -7.06 -2.44 -11.48
C ASN A 280 -7.52 -2.65 -10.02
N VAL A 281 -7.40 -1.63 -9.16
CA VAL A 281 -7.75 -1.79 -7.74
C VAL A 281 -9.23 -2.10 -7.56
N GLY A 282 -10.12 -1.27 -8.10
CA GLY A 282 -11.55 -1.41 -7.89
C GLY A 282 -12.17 -2.62 -8.58
N GLN A 283 -11.72 -2.98 -9.79
CA GLN A 283 -12.20 -4.19 -10.49
C GLN A 283 -11.88 -5.44 -9.67
N TYR A 284 -10.61 -5.64 -9.28
CA TYR A 284 -10.23 -6.83 -8.51
C TYR A 284 -10.84 -6.83 -7.11
N ALA A 285 -10.99 -5.66 -6.46
CA ALA A 285 -11.74 -5.57 -5.20
C ALA A 285 -13.19 -6.05 -5.40
N ALA A 286 -13.92 -5.47 -6.37
CA ALA A 286 -15.30 -5.86 -6.67
C ALA A 286 -15.44 -7.37 -6.95
N GLU A 287 -14.50 -7.95 -7.71
CA GLU A 287 -14.49 -9.40 -7.98
C GLU A 287 -14.32 -10.24 -6.71
N HIS A 288 -13.45 -9.82 -5.79
CA HIS A 288 -13.19 -10.54 -4.54
C HIS A 288 -14.33 -10.41 -3.53
N PHE A 289 -14.92 -9.21 -3.38
CA PHE A 289 -16.12 -9.03 -2.56
C PHE A 289 -17.31 -9.83 -3.12
N HIS A 290 -17.51 -9.82 -4.44
CA HIS A 290 -18.56 -10.62 -5.07
C HIS A 290 -18.35 -12.13 -4.84
N LYS A 291 -17.12 -12.64 -4.96
CA LYS A 291 -16.77 -14.05 -4.65
C LYS A 291 -17.01 -14.42 -3.18
N ALA A 292 -16.92 -13.45 -2.27
CA ALA A 292 -17.17 -13.63 -0.84
C ALA A 292 -18.65 -13.51 -0.46
N GLY A 293 -19.56 -13.42 -1.44
CA GLY A 293 -21.00 -13.38 -1.20
C GLY A 293 -21.58 -11.98 -1.01
N CYS A 294 -20.78 -10.91 -1.20
CA CYS A 294 -21.30 -9.54 -1.20
C CYS A 294 -22.09 -9.22 -2.48
N LYS A 295 -23.05 -8.31 -2.34
CA LYS A 295 -23.76 -7.70 -3.46
C LYS A 295 -23.06 -6.40 -3.84
N VAL A 296 -22.29 -6.42 -4.93
CA VAL A 296 -21.73 -5.17 -5.48
C VAL A 296 -22.86 -4.45 -6.20
N ILE A 297 -23.41 -3.41 -5.58
CA ILE A 297 -24.61 -2.71 -6.07
C ILE A 297 -24.27 -1.46 -6.87
N GLY A 298 -23.06 -0.93 -6.76
CA GLY A 298 -22.66 0.31 -7.44
C GLY A 298 -21.21 0.31 -7.92
N ILE A 299 -20.99 0.82 -9.13
CA ILE A 299 -19.66 1.08 -9.70
C ILE A 299 -19.62 2.52 -10.21
N ILE A 300 -18.66 3.31 -9.76
CA ILE A 300 -18.46 4.70 -10.19
C ILE A 300 -17.23 4.75 -11.10
N GLU A 301 -17.35 5.29 -12.30
CA GLU A 301 -16.24 5.65 -13.19
C GLU A 301 -16.30 7.13 -13.54
N ARG A 302 -15.26 7.63 -14.23
CA ARG A 302 -15.15 9.05 -14.58
C ARG A 302 -16.32 9.56 -15.44
N ASP A 303 -16.86 8.72 -16.31
CA ASP A 303 -17.86 9.06 -17.33
C ASP A 303 -19.28 8.56 -17.03
N VAL A 304 -19.45 7.66 -16.04
CA VAL A 304 -20.74 7.05 -15.70
C VAL A 304 -20.70 6.44 -14.29
N SER A 305 -21.86 6.39 -13.63
CA SER A 305 -22.09 5.58 -12.43
C SER A 305 -23.14 4.51 -12.76
N LEU A 306 -22.86 3.25 -12.44
CA LEU A 306 -23.78 2.14 -12.61
C LEU A 306 -24.35 1.71 -11.26
N HIS A 307 -25.66 1.50 -11.19
CA HIS A 307 -26.35 1.05 -9.98
C HIS A 307 -27.31 -0.10 -10.27
N CYS A 308 -27.29 -1.12 -9.41
CA CYS A 308 -28.17 -2.28 -9.47
C CYS A 308 -28.39 -2.84 -8.05
N LYS A 309 -29.57 -2.62 -7.47
CA LYS A 309 -29.89 -3.08 -6.10
C LYS A 309 -29.79 -4.59 -5.91
N SER A 310 -30.05 -5.38 -6.95
CA SER A 310 -29.89 -6.84 -6.93
C SER A 310 -28.44 -7.31 -7.03
N GLY A 311 -27.50 -6.40 -7.31
CA GLY A 311 -26.09 -6.69 -7.54
C GLY A 311 -25.72 -6.70 -9.03
N ILE A 312 -24.47 -6.35 -9.30
CA ILE A 312 -23.85 -6.31 -10.62
C ILE A 312 -22.97 -7.55 -10.79
N ASP A 313 -23.15 -8.29 -11.89
CA ASP A 313 -22.21 -9.35 -12.28
C ASP A 313 -20.88 -8.72 -12.74
N ILE A 314 -19.90 -8.75 -11.84
CA ILE A 314 -18.59 -8.12 -12.04
C ILE A 314 -17.80 -8.79 -13.17
N LYS A 315 -17.96 -10.11 -13.38
CA LYS A 315 -17.28 -10.81 -14.48
C LYS A 315 -17.85 -10.38 -15.83
N ALA A 316 -19.18 -10.29 -15.92
CA ALA A 316 -19.84 -9.80 -17.13
C ALA A 316 -19.49 -8.33 -17.41
N LEU A 317 -19.47 -7.47 -16.38
CA LEU A 317 -19.08 -6.08 -16.52
C LEU A 317 -17.62 -5.91 -16.96
N SER A 318 -16.70 -6.70 -16.39
CA SER A 318 -15.29 -6.69 -16.80
C SER A 318 -15.09 -7.10 -18.26
N ARG A 319 -15.82 -8.12 -18.73
CA ARG A 319 -15.84 -8.51 -20.15
C ARG A 319 -16.39 -7.39 -21.03
N TYR A 320 -17.48 -6.75 -20.62
CA TYR A 320 -18.06 -5.62 -21.33
C TYR A 320 -17.07 -4.46 -21.44
N LYS A 321 -16.44 -4.05 -20.33
CA LYS A 321 -15.41 -2.99 -20.31
C LYS A 321 -14.25 -3.32 -21.23
N THR A 322 -13.81 -4.58 -21.26
CA THR A 322 -12.72 -5.01 -22.14
C THR A 322 -13.08 -4.87 -23.63
N GLN A 323 -14.34 -5.18 -23.98
CA GLN A 323 -14.83 -5.11 -25.36
C GLN A 323 -15.15 -3.67 -25.81
N GLN A 324 -15.82 -2.90 -24.94
CA GLN A 324 -16.32 -1.55 -25.26
C GLN A 324 -15.38 -0.42 -24.83
N LYS A 325 -14.33 -0.73 -24.06
CA LYS A 325 -13.39 0.22 -23.44
C LYS A 325 -14.02 1.21 -22.45
N THR A 326 -15.31 1.11 -22.18
CA THR A 326 -16.06 1.85 -21.15
C THR A 326 -17.07 0.91 -20.48
N ILE A 327 -17.57 1.30 -19.30
CA ILE A 327 -18.71 0.63 -18.65
C ILE A 327 -20.05 1.32 -18.98
N LYS A 328 -20.02 2.48 -19.65
CA LYS A 328 -21.20 3.22 -20.06
C LYS A 328 -22.04 2.41 -21.04
N GLY A 329 -23.37 2.45 -20.90
CA GLY A 329 -24.29 1.65 -21.71
C GLY A 329 -24.34 0.16 -21.38
N TYR A 330 -23.79 -0.27 -20.23
CA TYR A 330 -23.89 -1.67 -19.81
C TYR A 330 -25.34 -2.09 -19.57
N PRO A 331 -25.90 -3.06 -20.31
CA PRO A 331 -27.35 -3.30 -20.34
C PRO A 331 -27.94 -3.96 -19.09
N LYS A 332 -27.09 -4.49 -18.19
CA LYS A 332 -27.52 -5.22 -16.99
C LYS A 332 -27.38 -4.41 -15.70
N ALA A 333 -27.11 -3.11 -15.79
CA ALA A 333 -27.17 -2.17 -14.68
C ALA A 333 -27.72 -0.83 -15.17
N ASN A 334 -28.34 -0.06 -14.30
CA ASN A 334 -28.87 1.24 -14.68
C ASN A 334 -27.81 2.31 -14.52
N GLU A 335 -27.71 3.24 -15.47
CA GLU A 335 -26.94 4.46 -15.26
C GLU A 335 -27.62 5.29 -14.16
N PHE A 336 -26.83 5.71 -13.18
CA PHE A 336 -27.29 6.42 -12.01
C PHE A 336 -27.05 7.92 -12.18
N ASN A 337 -28.13 8.69 -12.11
CA ASN A 337 -28.07 10.15 -12.15
C ASN A 337 -27.97 10.69 -10.71
N GLY A 338 -26.78 11.17 -10.33
CA GLY A 338 -26.50 11.70 -8.99
C GLY A 338 -25.14 11.27 -8.46
N ASP A 339 -24.89 11.54 -7.18
CA ASP A 339 -23.65 11.12 -6.52
C ASP A 339 -23.82 9.74 -5.87
N LEU A 340 -23.46 8.69 -6.61
CA LEU A 340 -23.52 7.30 -6.14
C LEU A 340 -22.61 7.05 -4.91
N LEU A 341 -21.65 7.94 -4.62
CA LEU A 341 -20.83 7.86 -3.40
C LEU A 341 -21.66 8.00 -2.12
N LEU A 342 -22.81 8.68 -2.21
CA LEU A 342 -23.71 8.99 -1.09
C LEU A 342 -24.87 8.01 -0.94
N GLU A 343 -24.97 7.03 -1.84
CA GLU A 343 -26.02 6.01 -1.78
C GLU A 343 -25.82 5.03 -0.63
N GLU A 344 -26.92 4.41 -0.22
CA GLU A 344 -26.94 3.47 0.89
C GLU A 344 -26.20 2.18 0.50
N CYS A 345 -25.18 1.83 1.28
CA CYS A 345 -24.45 0.59 1.19
C CYS A 345 -23.82 0.24 2.54
N ASP A 346 -23.36 -0.99 2.73
CA ASP A 346 -22.59 -1.36 3.93
C ASP A 346 -21.14 -0.93 3.80
N ILE A 347 -20.55 -1.13 2.61
CA ILE A 347 -19.11 -0.95 2.34
C ILE A 347 -18.92 -0.04 1.14
N LEU A 348 -18.17 1.05 1.34
CA LEU A 348 -17.74 1.96 0.29
C LEU A 348 -16.23 1.79 0.02
N ILE A 349 -15.86 1.60 -1.25
CA ILE A 349 -14.47 1.38 -1.66
C ILE A 349 -14.00 2.51 -2.58
N PRO A 350 -13.39 3.58 -2.05
CA PRO A 350 -12.72 4.58 -2.89
C PRO A 350 -11.42 4.04 -3.46
N ALA A 351 -11.38 3.82 -4.77
CA ALA A 351 -10.25 3.19 -5.49
C ALA A 351 -9.82 3.97 -6.76
N ALA A 352 -10.18 5.25 -6.86
CA ALA A 352 -9.85 6.11 -8.00
C ALA A 352 -8.84 7.22 -7.67
N MET A 353 -9.24 8.20 -6.86
CA MET A 353 -8.49 9.45 -6.65
C MET A 353 -8.28 9.75 -5.17
N GLU A 354 -7.23 10.51 -4.89
CA GLU A 354 -6.98 11.12 -3.58
C GLU A 354 -8.08 12.16 -3.28
N LYS A 355 -8.34 12.42 -1.99
CA LYS A 355 -9.26 13.47 -1.51
C LYS A 355 -10.69 13.40 -2.09
N THR A 356 -11.18 12.19 -2.39
CA THR A 356 -12.57 11.92 -2.80
C THR A 356 -13.57 12.24 -1.67
N ILE A 357 -13.21 11.95 -0.42
CA ILE A 357 -14.06 12.12 0.75
C ILE A 357 -13.56 13.33 1.56
N THR A 358 -14.35 14.39 1.53
CA THR A 358 -14.04 15.71 2.12
C THR A 358 -15.07 16.08 3.19
N SER A 359 -14.83 17.18 3.90
CA SER A 359 -15.76 17.67 4.92
C SER A 359 -17.17 18.00 4.39
N GLU A 360 -17.30 18.19 3.08
CA GLU A 360 -18.58 18.50 2.42
C GLU A 360 -19.47 17.28 2.23
N ASN A 361 -18.89 16.15 1.84
CA ASN A 361 -19.65 14.93 1.52
C ASN A 361 -19.63 13.89 2.65
N ALA A 362 -18.66 13.94 3.57
CA ALA A 362 -18.51 12.97 4.67
C ALA A 362 -19.74 12.87 5.58
N LYS A 363 -20.53 13.95 5.71
CA LYS A 363 -21.78 13.96 6.49
C LYS A 363 -22.90 13.16 5.82
N ASN A 364 -22.86 13.05 4.50
CA ASN A 364 -23.90 12.45 3.68
C ASN A 364 -23.59 10.99 3.31
N ILE A 365 -22.36 10.52 3.50
CA ILE A 365 -22.00 9.12 3.28
C ILE A 365 -22.85 8.22 4.18
N LYS A 366 -23.53 7.24 3.59
CA LYS A 366 -24.40 6.29 4.32
C LYS A 366 -23.71 4.97 4.66
N ALA A 367 -22.52 4.72 4.11
CA ALA A 367 -21.73 3.53 4.36
C ALA A 367 -21.33 3.38 5.84
N LYS A 368 -21.22 2.13 6.30
CA LYS A 368 -20.73 1.79 7.65
C LYS A 368 -19.23 1.47 7.66
N ILE A 369 -18.70 1.02 6.54
CA ILE A 369 -17.28 0.73 6.34
C ILE A 369 -16.79 1.49 5.12
N ILE A 370 -15.64 2.16 5.24
CA ILE A 370 -14.90 2.74 4.12
C ILE A 370 -13.56 2.00 4.02
N ALA A 371 -13.33 1.33 2.89
CA ALA A 371 -12.12 0.56 2.63
C ALA A 371 -11.25 1.30 1.60
N GLU A 372 -10.21 1.99 2.06
CA GLU A 372 -9.44 2.92 1.23
C GLU A 372 -8.50 2.21 0.24
N GLY A 373 -8.99 1.95 -0.97
CA GLY A 373 -8.20 1.35 -2.05
C GLY A 373 -7.23 2.32 -2.74
N ALA A 374 -7.58 3.59 -2.84
CA ALA A 374 -6.72 4.67 -3.31
C ALA A 374 -5.77 5.16 -2.19
N ASN A 375 -4.76 5.96 -2.53
CA ASN A 375 -3.95 6.66 -1.52
C ASN A 375 -4.67 7.94 -1.08
N GLY A 376 -4.74 8.19 0.22
CA GLY A 376 -5.46 9.30 0.88
C GLY A 376 -6.77 9.73 0.22
N PRO A 377 -7.74 8.83 -0.02
CA PRO A 377 -9.04 9.23 -0.55
C PRO A 377 -9.83 10.07 0.47
N THR A 378 -9.51 10.02 1.76
CA THR A 378 -10.20 10.74 2.84
C THR A 378 -9.32 11.83 3.42
N THR A 379 -9.84 13.06 3.49
CA THR A 379 -9.16 14.19 4.14
C THR A 379 -9.23 14.08 5.67
N PRO A 380 -8.30 14.69 6.43
CA PRO A 380 -8.34 14.65 7.90
C PRO A 380 -9.63 15.23 8.50
N ALA A 381 -10.17 16.29 7.88
CA ALA A 381 -11.46 16.87 8.27
C ALA A 381 -12.63 15.89 8.06
N ALA A 382 -12.64 15.14 6.95
CA ALA A 382 -13.62 14.10 6.72
C ALA A 382 -13.49 12.92 7.68
N ASP A 383 -12.26 12.47 7.92
CA ASP A 383 -11.94 11.35 8.82
C ASP A 383 -12.54 11.58 10.21
N LYS A 384 -12.43 12.82 10.75
CA LYS A 384 -13.06 13.22 12.01
C LYS A 384 -14.59 13.07 11.99
N ILE A 385 -15.24 13.57 10.93
CA ILE A 385 -16.71 13.48 10.77
C ILE A 385 -17.16 12.02 10.70
N LEU A 386 -16.42 11.17 9.99
CA LEU A 386 -16.73 9.75 9.84
C LEU A 386 -16.61 9.01 11.17
N GLN A 387 -15.56 9.31 11.96
CA GLN A 387 -15.38 8.75 13.30
C GLN A 387 -16.52 9.16 14.25
N GLU A 388 -16.92 10.43 14.28
CA GLU A 388 -18.06 10.92 15.08
C GLU A 388 -19.37 10.21 14.72
N ARG A 389 -19.53 9.82 13.45
CA ARG A 389 -20.69 9.09 12.93
C ARG A 389 -20.58 7.57 13.09
N ARG A 390 -19.53 7.08 13.76
CA ARG A 390 -19.22 5.65 13.95
C ARG A 390 -19.12 4.87 12.64
N ILE A 391 -18.43 5.45 11.65
CA ILE A 391 -18.09 4.78 10.39
C ILE A 391 -16.66 4.23 10.51
N LEU A 392 -16.49 2.95 10.20
CA LEU A 392 -15.18 2.29 10.24
C LEU A 392 -14.38 2.65 8.99
N VAL A 393 -13.34 3.47 9.13
CA VAL A 393 -12.41 3.76 8.05
C VAL A 393 -11.20 2.84 8.15
N ILE A 394 -11.03 1.95 7.18
CA ILE A 394 -9.85 1.08 7.06
C ILE A 394 -8.82 1.85 6.23
N PRO A 395 -7.73 2.35 6.85
CA PRO A 395 -6.88 3.36 6.25
C PRO A 395 -6.07 2.82 5.08
N ASP A 396 -5.84 3.68 4.09
CA ASP A 396 -5.05 3.44 2.89
C ASP A 396 -3.66 2.87 3.16
N LEU A 397 -3.03 3.31 4.27
CA LEU A 397 -1.74 2.82 4.77
C LEU A 397 -1.69 1.29 4.89
N TYR A 398 -2.82 0.68 5.23
CA TYR A 398 -2.98 -0.77 5.40
C TYR A 398 -3.79 -1.39 4.24
N CYS A 399 -4.94 -0.78 3.91
CA CYS A 399 -5.95 -1.37 3.03
C CYS A 399 -5.42 -1.65 1.62
N ASN A 400 -4.60 -0.75 1.07
CA ASN A 400 -4.05 -0.89 -0.28
C ASN A 400 -2.61 -1.45 -0.33
N ALA A 401 -2.08 -1.90 0.83
CA ALA A 401 -0.70 -2.35 0.95
C ALA A 401 -0.42 -3.69 0.23
N GLY A 402 -1.44 -4.39 -0.28
CA GLY A 402 -1.23 -5.62 -1.03
C GLY A 402 -0.36 -5.46 -2.28
N GLY A 403 -0.36 -4.27 -2.90
CA GLY A 403 0.53 -3.96 -4.01
C GLY A 403 2.01 -3.96 -3.63
N VAL A 404 2.37 -3.41 -2.46
CA VAL A 404 3.77 -3.41 -2.00
C VAL A 404 4.18 -4.80 -1.52
N THR A 405 3.29 -5.55 -0.88
CA THR A 405 3.54 -6.95 -0.47
C THR A 405 3.83 -7.85 -1.67
N ALA A 406 3.01 -7.78 -2.73
CA ALA A 406 3.28 -8.54 -3.94
C ALA A 406 4.56 -8.06 -4.67
N SER A 407 4.89 -6.77 -4.58
CA SER A 407 6.18 -6.26 -5.10
C SER A 407 7.36 -6.83 -4.31
N TYR A 408 7.22 -7.00 -2.99
CA TYR A 408 8.22 -7.67 -2.15
C TYR A 408 8.38 -9.14 -2.55
N PHE A 409 7.30 -9.87 -2.80
CA PHE A 409 7.40 -11.25 -3.31
C PHE A 409 8.06 -11.33 -4.69
N GLU A 410 7.78 -10.36 -5.58
CA GLU A 410 8.52 -10.25 -6.84
C GLU A 410 10.01 -10.02 -6.62
N TYR A 411 10.37 -9.14 -5.69
CA TYR A 411 11.77 -8.90 -5.33
C TYR A 411 12.42 -10.20 -4.84
N LEU A 412 11.80 -10.90 -3.87
CA LEU A 412 12.29 -12.18 -3.36
C LEU A 412 12.43 -13.26 -4.45
N LYS A 413 11.46 -13.36 -5.37
CA LYS A 413 11.53 -14.28 -6.52
C LYS A 413 12.80 -14.04 -7.35
N ASN A 414 13.10 -12.77 -7.64
CA ASN A 414 14.27 -12.39 -8.43
C ASN A 414 15.59 -12.58 -7.66
N ILE A 415 15.59 -12.44 -6.33
CA ILE A 415 16.77 -12.77 -5.49
C ILE A 415 16.98 -14.28 -5.39
N ASN A 416 15.92 -15.07 -5.28
CA ASN A 416 16.01 -16.53 -5.13
C ASN A 416 16.24 -17.26 -6.46
N HIS A 417 16.14 -16.56 -7.60
CA HIS A 417 16.30 -17.13 -8.95
C HIS A 417 15.38 -18.33 -9.25
N ILE A 418 14.25 -18.42 -8.54
CA ILE A 418 13.31 -19.53 -8.66
C ILE A 418 11.86 -19.05 -8.55
N SER A 419 10.98 -19.64 -9.35
CA SER A 419 9.53 -19.40 -9.23
C SER A 419 8.98 -20.12 -8.00
N PHE A 420 8.08 -19.47 -7.27
CA PHE A 420 7.49 -20.08 -6.08
C PHE A 420 6.76 -21.38 -6.41
N GLY A 421 6.91 -22.36 -5.52
CA GLY A 421 6.32 -23.69 -5.65
C GLY A 421 7.01 -24.64 -6.66
N LYS A 422 7.98 -24.16 -7.45
CA LYS A 422 8.67 -24.99 -8.45
C LYS A 422 9.34 -26.24 -7.84
N LEU A 423 9.83 -26.16 -6.61
CA LEU A 423 10.46 -27.28 -5.90
C LEU A 423 9.47 -28.08 -5.04
N SER A 424 8.36 -27.48 -4.60
CA SER A 424 7.55 -28.05 -3.53
C SER A 424 6.20 -28.59 -3.99
N PHE A 425 5.55 -28.04 -5.03
CA PHE A 425 4.16 -28.38 -5.37
C PHE A 425 3.93 -29.88 -5.59
N ARG A 426 4.81 -30.57 -6.34
CA ARG A 426 4.66 -32.02 -6.56
C ARG A 426 4.92 -32.83 -5.29
N HIS A 427 5.89 -32.42 -4.49
CA HIS A 427 6.22 -33.09 -3.24
C HIS A 427 5.09 -32.93 -2.21
N GLU A 428 4.57 -31.73 -2.03
CA GLU A 428 3.42 -31.44 -1.17
C GLU A 428 2.17 -32.19 -1.60
N ALA A 429 1.86 -32.20 -2.91
CA ALA A 429 0.73 -32.93 -3.44
C ALA A 429 0.87 -34.45 -3.23
N GLN A 430 2.09 -35.00 -3.33
CA GLN A 430 2.33 -36.41 -3.02
C GLN A 430 2.13 -36.67 -1.52
N ASN A 431 2.73 -35.87 -0.65
CA ASN A 431 2.60 -36.03 0.81
C ASN A 431 1.14 -36.00 1.25
N LEU A 432 0.33 -35.09 0.68
CA LEU A 432 -1.10 -35.03 0.99
C LEU A 432 -1.88 -36.24 0.46
N ARG A 433 -1.50 -36.82 -0.69
CA ARG A 433 -2.07 -38.09 -1.16
C ARG A 433 -1.71 -39.25 -0.24
N GLU A 434 -0.47 -39.33 0.23
CA GLU A 434 -0.03 -40.35 1.19
C GLU A 434 -0.78 -40.24 2.51
N VAL A 435 -1.01 -39.02 3.02
CA VAL A 435 -1.82 -38.80 4.22
C VAL A 435 -3.25 -39.30 4.02
N LEU A 436 -3.90 -38.98 2.89
CA LEU A 436 -5.26 -39.48 2.60
C LEU A 436 -5.29 -41.00 2.48
N ALA A 437 -4.26 -41.60 1.88
CA ALA A 437 -4.12 -43.06 1.78
C ALA A 437 -3.92 -43.72 3.16
N SER A 438 -3.07 -43.15 4.01
CA SER A 438 -2.82 -43.62 5.38
C SER A 438 -4.08 -43.53 6.27
N VAL A 439 -4.86 -42.44 6.14
CA VAL A 439 -6.16 -42.32 6.82
C VAL A 439 -7.11 -43.41 6.33
N GLN A 440 -7.17 -43.66 5.03
CA GLN A 440 -8.01 -44.72 4.47
C GLN A 440 -7.59 -46.12 4.95
N GLU A 441 -6.29 -46.41 4.99
CA GLU A 441 -5.75 -47.67 5.51
C GLU A 441 -6.08 -47.87 6.99
N SER A 442 -5.93 -46.81 7.80
CA SER A 442 -6.26 -46.84 9.22
C SER A 442 -7.75 -47.11 9.46
N LEU A 443 -8.64 -46.48 8.68
CA LEU A 443 -10.08 -46.72 8.75
C LEU A 443 -10.43 -48.17 8.36
N ARG A 444 -9.80 -48.70 7.29
CA ARG A 444 -9.99 -50.09 6.87
C ARG A 444 -9.55 -51.08 7.95
N SER A 445 -8.41 -50.85 8.58
CA SER A 445 -7.90 -51.68 9.68
C SER A 445 -8.83 -51.66 10.91
N ALA A 446 -9.56 -50.55 11.12
CA ALA A 446 -10.59 -50.44 12.16
C ALA A 446 -11.96 -51.03 11.75
N GLY A 447 -12.06 -51.70 10.60
CA GLY A 447 -13.30 -52.28 10.09
C GLY A 447 -14.24 -51.27 9.40
N VAL A 448 -13.80 -50.03 9.17
CA VAL A 448 -14.58 -48.98 8.50
C VAL A 448 -14.21 -48.92 7.02
N CYS A 449 -15.05 -49.51 6.15
CA CYS A 449 -14.85 -49.52 4.71
C CYS A 449 -15.37 -48.23 4.04
N VAL A 450 -14.59 -47.15 4.14
CA VAL A 450 -14.86 -45.87 3.46
C VAL A 450 -13.73 -45.51 2.51
N THR A 451 -14.07 -44.90 1.37
CA THR A 451 -13.08 -44.34 0.43
C THR A 451 -12.85 -42.88 0.78
N VAL A 452 -11.61 -42.54 1.13
CA VAL A 452 -11.20 -41.17 1.43
C VAL A 452 -10.78 -40.52 0.11
N THR A 453 -11.55 -39.52 -0.33
CA THR A 453 -11.26 -38.79 -1.58
C THR A 453 -11.06 -37.31 -1.30
N PRO A 454 -10.19 -36.62 -2.06
CA PRO A 454 -10.00 -35.18 -1.89
C PRO A 454 -11.26 -34.42 -2.28
N SER A 455 -11.56 -33.34 -1.54
CA SER A 455 -12.62 -32.40 -1.92
C SER A 455 -12.32 -31.72 -3.25
N LYS A 456 -13.34 -31.11 -3.90
CA LYS A 456 -13.15 -30.35 -5.16
C LYS A 456 -12.04 -29.30 -5.04
N HIS A 457 -11.97 -28.61 -3.91
CA HIS A 457 -10.95 -27.60 -3.64
C HIS A 457 -9.54 -28.21 -3.53
N LEU A 458 -9.40 -29.28 -2.75
CA LEU A 458 -8.11 -29.95 -2.57
C LEU A 458 -7.63 -30.62 -3.86
N LYS A 459 -8.54 -31.21 -4.64
CA LYS A 459 -8.23 -31.75 -5.97
C LYS A 459 -7.73 -30.67 -6.92
N HIS A 460 -8.37 -29.50 -6.93
CA HIS A 460 -7.89 -28.36 -7.71
C HIS A 460 -6.48 -27.93 -7.27
N TYR A 461 -6.20 -27.87 -5.97
CA TYR A 461 -4.86 -27.57 -5.47
C TYR A 461 -3.81 -28.59 -5.96
N PHE A 462 -4.12 -29.89 -5.89
CA PHE A 462 -3.20 -30.95 -6.35
C PHE A 462 -2.82 -30.84 -7.82
N GLU A 463 -3.74 -30.39 -8.65
CA GLU A 463 -3.59 -30.40 -10.12
C GLU A 463 -3.17 -29.02 -10.67
N HIS A 464 -3.52 -27.93 -9.99
CA HIS A 464 -3.43 -26.57 -10.53
C HIS A 464 -2.74 -25.56 -9.60
N ALA A 465 -2.11 -26.00 -8.51
CA ALA A 465 -1.33 -25.10 -7.64
C ALA A 465 -0.31 -24.29 -8.47
N SER A 466 -0.34 -22.98 -8.27
CA SER A 466 0.39 -22.01 -9.06
C SER A 466 1.12 -21.00 -8.19
N GLU A 467 2.10 -20.30 -8.78
CA GLU A 467 2.77 -19.17 -8.13
C GLU A 467 1.78 -18.12 -7.58
N ALA A 468 0.64 -17.93 -8.25
CA ALA A 468 -0.39 -16.99 -7.81
C ALA A 468 -1.05 -17.43 -6.49
N ASP A 469 -1.15 -18.73 -6.24
CA ASP A 469 -1.72 -19.27 -4.99
C ASP A 469 -0.78 -19.03 -3.81
N VAL A 470 0.53 -19.20 -4.02
CA VAL A 470 1.55 -18.89 -2.99
C VAL A 470 1.56 -17.40 -2.68
N VAL A 471 1.53 -16.54 -3.71
CA VAL A 471 1.43 -15.08 -3.54
C VAL A 471 0.16 -14.70 -2.80
N THR A 472 -0.96 -15.35 -3.11
CA THR A 472 -2.25 -15.15 -2.45
C THR A 472 -2.21 -15.48 -0.97
N SER A 473 -1.70 -16.67 -0.64
CA SER A 473 -1.59 -17.12 0.75
C SER A 473 -0.63 -16.22 1.55
N GLY A 474 0.52 -15.88 0.96
CA GLY A 474 1.47 -14.95 1.57
C GLY A 474 0.87 -13.56 1.79
N LEU A 475 0.10 -13.05 0.82
CA LEU A 475 -0.60 -11.77 0.93
C LEU A 475 -1.61 -11.78 2.08
N GLN A 476 -2.39 -12.85 2.19
CA GLN A 476 -3.37 -13.02 3.27
C GLN A 476 -2.68 -13.03 4.64
N PHE A 477 -1.62 -13.84 4.80
CA PHE A 477 -0.86 -13.92 6.04
C PHE A 477 -0.29 -12.55 6.47
N VAL A 478 0.32 -11.83 5.53
CA VAL A 478 0.94 -10.52 5.80
C VAL A 478 -0.12 -9.50 6.24
N LEU A 479 -1.21 -9.39 5.50
CA LEU A 479 -2.27 -8.42 5.79
C LEU A 479 -3.01 -8.77 7.08
N GLU A 480 -3.42 -10.03 7.29
CA GLU A 480 -4.11 -10.41 8.53
C GLU A 480 -3.24 -10.19 9.77
N THR A 481 -1.93 -10.44 9.68
CA THR A 481 -0.99 -10.17 10.77
C THR A 481 -0.91 -8.67 11.07
N ALA A 482 -0.82 -7.84 10.04
CA ALA A 482 -0.81 -6.39 10.20
C ALA A 482 -2.15 -5.85 10.73
N GLY A 483 -3.28 -6.35 10.22
CA GLY A 483 -4.62 -6.00 10.70
C GLY A 483 -4.80 -6.28 12.19
N LYS A 484 -4.41 -7.48 12.65
CA LYS A 484 -4.39 -7.83 14.08
C LYS A 484 -3.49 -6.90 14.91
N GLY A 485 -2.30 -6.56 14.40
CA GLY A 485 -1.41 -5.60 15.03
C GLY A 485 -2.06 -4.22 15.20
N ILE A 486 -2.72 -3.72 14.15
CA ILE A 486 -3.45 -2.44 14.18
C ILE A 486 -4.60 -2.47 15.19
N MET A 487 -5.38 -3.55 15.23
CA MET A 487 -6.47 -3.71 16.20
C MET A 487 -5.94 -3.70 17.64
N ASN A 488 -4.83 -4.40 17.90
CA ASN A 488 -4.21 -4.42 19.22
C ASN A 488 -3.73 -3.03 19.64
N VAL A 489 -3.09 -2.29 18.73
CA VAL A 489 -2.67 -0.90 18.98
C VAL A 489 -3.87 0.01 19.24
N ALA A 490 -4.94 -0.12 18.44
CA ALA A 490 -6.16 0.65 18.65
C ALA A 490 -6.78 0.40 20.04
N SER A 491 -6.80 -0.86 20.48
CA SER A 491 -7.28 -1.22 21.82
C SER A 491 -6.35 -0.74 22.93
N GLN A 492 -5.04 -0.89 22.78
CA GLN A 492 -4.02 -0.49 23.77
C GLN A 492 -4.06 1.01 24.04
N HIS A 493 -4.24 1.82 23.00
CA HIS A 493 -4.28 3.28 23.10
C HIS A 493 -5.69 3.87 23.17
N GLN A 494 -6.72 3.03 23.32
CA GLN A 494 -8.14 3.45 23.44
C GLN A 494 -8.57 4.37 22.28
N LEU A 495 -8.12 4.07 21.07
CA LEU A 495 -8.36 4.89 19.87
C LEU A 495 -9.73 4.65 19.22
N CYS A 496 -10.53 3.72 19.75
CA CYS A 496 -11.83 3.34 19.21
C CYS A 496 -11.74 3.05 17.69
N LEU A 497 -12.43 3.82 16.86
CA LEU A 497 -12.48 3.66 15.39
C LEU A 497 -11.37 4.43 14.65
N ASP A 498 -10.45 5.11 15.34
CA ASP A 498 -9.33 5.83 14.72
C ASP A 498 -8.19 4.87 14.29
N LEU A 499 -8.52 3.99 13.34
CA LEU A 499 -7.59 3.01 12.79
C LEU A 499 -6.43 3.66 12.03
N ARG A 500 -6.62 4.87 11.49
CA ARG A 500 -5.53 5.60 10.82
C ARG A 500 -4.43 5.92 11.81
N THR A 501 -4.75 6.53 12.95
CA THR A 501 -3.76 6.80 14.00
C THR A 501 -3.14 5.50 14.51
N ALA A 502 -3.94 4.45 14.73
CA ALA A 502 -3.41 3.14 15.15
C ALA A 502 -2.42 2.54 14.15
N ALA A 503 -2.69 2.64 12.84
CA ALA A 503 -1.79 2.14 11.80
C ALA A 503 -0.48 2.95 11.71
N TYR A 504 -0.53 4.26 11.93
CA TYR A 504 0.70 5.08 12.02
C TYR A 504 1.49 4.75 13.29
N ILE A 505 0.85 4.60 14.45
CA ILE A 505 1.53 4.17 15.69
C ILE A 505 2.23 2.83 15.48
N TRP A 506 1.51 1.84 14.95
CA TRP A 506 2.04 0.51 14.62
C TRP A 506 3.28 0.58 13.72
N SER A 507 3.28 1.50 12.76
CA SER A 507 4.37 1.68 11.81
C SER A 507 5.57 2.40 12.44
N VAL A 508 5.32 3.55 13.08
CA VAL A 508 6.35 4.41 13.69
C VAL A 508 7.08 3.68 14.81
N GLU A 509 6.37 2.89 15.63
CA GLU A 509 7.01 2.12 16.72
C GLU A 509 8.06 1.14 16.19
N LYS A 510 7.79 0.45 15.07
CA LYS A 510 8.74 -0.48 14.44
C LYS A 510 9.96 0.22 13.83
N ILE A 511 9.73 1.36 13.18
CA ILE A 511 10.81 2.18 12.62
C ILE A 511 11.68 2.74 13.75
N PHE A 512 11.04 3.24 14.81
CA PHE A 512 11.69 3.74 16.01
C PHE A 512 12.59 2.68 16.64
N LYS A 513 12.07 1.47 16.90
CA LYS A 513 12.86 0.35 17.44
C LYS A 513 14.08 0.05 16.60
N SER A 514 13.94 0.07 15.26
CA SER A 514 15.06 -0.18 14.34
C SER A 514 16.19 0.86 14.51
N TYR A 515 15.87 2.15 14.57
CA TYR A 515 16.88 3.20 14.80
C TYR A 515 17.46 3.17 16.21
N GLU A 516 16.60 2.87 17.18
CA GLU A 516 16.94 2.91 18.59
C GLU A 516 17.94 1.80 18.95
N GLU A 517 17.71 0.58 18.45
CA GLU A 517 18.55 -0.61 18.65
C GLU A 517 19.84 -0.56 17.82
N ALA A 518 19.80 -0.01 16.59
CA ALA A 518 21.00 0.16 15.76
C ALA A 518 21.99 1.16 16.36
N GLY A 519 21.52 2.04 17.26
CA GLY A 519 22.26 3.19 17.75
C GLY A 519 22.21 4.35 16.75
N LEU A 520 22.17 5.57 17.28
CA LEU A 520 22.33 6.76 16.46
C LEU A 520 23.82 6.98 16.22
N SER A 521 24.23 7.19 14.96
CA SER A 521 25.58 7.69 14.67
C SER A 521 25.75 9.05 15.32
N MET A 522 26.79 9.22 16.15
CA MET A 522 27.18 10.53 16.67
C MET A 522 27.84 11.38 15.60
#